data_AF-A0A956XR29-F1
#
_entry.id   AF-A0A956XR29-F1
#
_cell.length_a   1.000
_cell.length_b   1.000
_cell.length_c   1.000
_cell.angle_alpha   90.00
_cell.angle_beta   90.00
_cell.angle_gamma   90.00
#
_symmetry.space_group_name_H-M   'P 1'
#
loop_
_entity.id
_entity.type
_entity.pdbx_description
1 polymer ?
#
loop_
_entity_poly.entity_id
_entity_poly.type
_entity_poly.pdbx_seq_one_letter_code
_entity_poly.pdbx_strand_id
1 'polypeptide(L)' 'IEPGSIVVGILTGHVLKDPDATIGYHSNMLEDISGTYANRLLQVGDDIDAIIEILDREKMPV' A
#
# COMPACT_ATOMS: atom_id res chain seq x y z
N ILE A 1 -2.63 12.93 -24.48
CA ILE A 1 -4.08 12.96 -24.18
C ILE A 1 -4.41 14.42 -23.90
N GLU A 2 -5.24 15.03 -24.73
CA GLU A 2 -5.63 16.44 -24.56
C GLU A 2 -6.74 16.56 -23.49
N PRO A 3 -6.82 17.70 -22.79
CA PRO A 3 -7.94 17.97 -21.89
C PRO A 3 -9.28 17.82 -22.62
N GLY A 4 -10.21 17.04 -22.06
CA GLY A 4 -11.55 16.82 -22.63
C GLY A 4 -11.70 15.58 -23.51
N SER A 5 -10.61 14.88 -23.84
CA SER A 5 -10.71 13.56 -24.48
C SER A 5 -11.34 12.51 -23.57
N ILE A 6 -12.16 11.61 -24.14
CA ILE A 6 -12.64 10.40 -23.46
C ILE A 6 -11.61 9.29 -23.68
N VAL A 7 -11.08 8.75 -22.59
CA VAL A 7 -10.06 7.69 -22.62
C VAL A 7 -10.60 6.45 -21.93
N VAL A 8 -10.36 5.29 -22.53
CA VAL A 8 -10.71 3.98 -21.97
C VAL A 8 -9.43 3.18 -21.75
N GLY A 9 -9.12 2.89 -20.49
CA GLY A 9 -8.08 1.95 -20.13
C GLY A 9 -8.66 0.54 -20.02
N ILE A 10 -8.08 -0.43 -20.72
CA ILE A 10 -8.48 -1.83 -20.64
C ILE A 10 -7.54 -2.56 -19.70
N LEU A 11 -8.06 -2.98 -18.54
CA LEU A 11 -7.34 -3.83 -17.60
C LEU A 11 -7.54 -5.29 -18.02
N THR A 12 -6.50 -5.88 -18.62
CA THR A 12 -6.54 -7.23 -19.19
C THR A 12 -6.34 -8.34 -18.15
N GLY A 13 -5.86 -7.97 -16.96
CA GLY A 13 -5.61 -8.88 -15.84
C GLY A 13 -6.36 -8.45 -14.59
N HIS A 14 -6.88 -9.42 -13.85
CA HIS A 14 -7.39 -9.19 -12.50
C HIS A 14 -6.20 -9.09 -11.53
N VAL A 15 -6.27 -8.19 -10.55
CA VAL A 15 -5.16 -7.95 -9.59
C VAL A 15 -4.70 -9.21 -8.87
N LEU A 16 -5.63 -10.10 -8.51
CA LEU A 16 -5.33 -11.38 -7.84
C LEU A 16 -4.50 -12.37 -8.67
N LYS A 17 -4.24 -12.09 -9.96
CA LYS A 17 -3.28 -12.88 -10.74
C LYS A 17 -1.83 -12.61 -10.33
N ASP A 18 -1.55 -11.46 -9.71
CA ASP A 18 -0.24 -11.07 -9.20
C ASP A 18 -0.39 -10.31 -7.85
N PRO A 19 -0.73 -11.03 -6.77
CA PRO A 19 -0.85 -10.42 -5.45
C PRO A 19 0.50 -9.95 -4.90
N ASP A 20 1.61 -10.57 -5.32
CA ASP A 20 2.95 -10.27 -4.83
C ASP A 20 3.39 -8.86 -5.19
N ALA A 21 3.02 -8.35 -6.37
CA ALA A 21 3.26 -6.95 -6.72
C ALA A 21 2.58 -5.98 -5.73
N THR A 22 1.36 -6.29 -5.29
CA THR A 22 0.63 -5.46 -4.32
C THR A 22 1.30 -5.54 -2.94
N ILE A 23 1.58 -6.74 -2.45
CA ILE A 23 2.23 -6.95 -1.14
C ILE A 23 3.62 -6.31 -1.13
N GLY A 24 4.40 -6.52 -2.20
CA GLY A 24 5.74 -5.97 -2.37
C GLY A 24 5.75 -4.44 -2.39
N TYR A 25 4.79 -3.81 -3.08
CA TYR A 25 4.64 -2.35 -3.07
C TYR A 25 4.40 -1.82 -1.66
N HIS A 26 3.45 -2.43 -0.93
CA HIS A 26 3.08 -2.01 0.42
C HIS A 26 4.14 -2.34 1.48
N SER A 27 5.04 -3.28 1.18
CA SER A 27 6.12 -3.71 2.08
C SER A 27 7.50 -3.16 1.69
N ASN A 28 7.61 -2.35 0.63
CA ASN A 28 8.88 -1.88 0.05
C ASN A 28 9.88 -3.02 -0.25
N MET A 29 9.39 -4.13 -0.80
CA MET A 29 10.23 -5.29 -1.16
C MET A 29 10.47 -5.42 -2.67
N LEU A 30 9.92 -4.51 -3.47
CA LEU A 30 10.14 -4.51 -4.92
C LEU A 30 11.50 -3.91 -5.25
N GLU A 31 12.26 -4.57 -6.13
CA GLU A 31 13.51 -4.05 -6.65
C GLU A 31 13.28 -2.74 -7.40
N ASP A 32 14.11 -1.73 -7.13
CA ASP A 32 14.07 -0.39 -7.74
C ASP A 32 12.75 0.39 -7.60
N ILE A 33 11.82 -0.06 -6.75
CA ILE A 33 10.52 0.60 -6.53
C ILE A 33 10.34 0.90 -5.04
N SER A 34 10.18 2.19 -4.71
CA SER A 34 9.76 2.65 -3.38
C SER A 34 8.29 3.09 -3.43
N GLY A 35 7.47 2.53 -2.53
CA GLY A 35 6.04 2.84 -2.47
C GLY A 35 5.76 4.22 -1.88
N THR A 36 5.56 5.23 -2.73
CA THR A 36 5.23 6.60 -2.32
C THR A 36 3.98 6.69 -1.45
N TYR A 37 2.99 5.83 -1.72
CA TYR A 37 1.72 5.75 -0.98
C TYR A 37 1.51 4.36 -0.36
N ALA A 38 2.60 3.71 0.05
CA ALA A 38 2.53 2.41 0.69
C ALA A 38 1.81 2.51 2.05
N ASN A 39 0.66 1.83 2.16
CA ASN A 39 0.11 1.42 3.44
C ASN A 39 1.01 0.34 4.05
N ARG A 40 1.94 0.74 4.92
CA ARG A 40 2.97 -0.16 5.46
C ARG A 40 2.39 -1.07 6.53
N LEU A 41 2.87 -2.31 6.53
CA LEU A 41 2.57 -3.27 7.60
C LEU A 41 3.27 -2.82 8.89
N LEU A 42 2.46 -2.57 9.92
CA LEU A 42 2.93 -2.27 11.26
C LEU A 42 3.16 -3.59 12.00
N GLN A 43 4.38 -3.82 12.49
CA GLN A 43 4.72 -5.02 13.27
C GLN A 43 4.79 -4.67 14.75
N VAL A 44 4.08 -5.47 15.56
CA VAL A 44 4.06 -5.41 17.02
C VAL A 44 3.90 -6.83 17.56
N GLY A 45 4.42 -7.09 18.76
CA GLY A 45 4.28 -8.38 19.44
C GLY A 45 2.86 -8.59 20.00
N ASP A 46 2.74 -9.52 20.94
CA ASP A 46 1.49 -9.86 21.64
C ASP A 46 1.22 -8.99 22.89
N ASP A 47 1.95 -7.88 23.03
CA ASP A 47 1.83 -6.94 24.14
C ASP A 47 0.72 -5.89 23.88
N ILE A 48 -0.24 -5.81 24.80
CA ILE A 48 -1.42 -4.94 24.64
C ILE A 48 -1.06 -3.46 24.72
N ASP A 49 -0.10 -3.07 25.55
CA ASP A 49 0.30 -1.67 25.71
C ASP A 49 1.03 -1.19 24.45
N ALA A 50 1.88 -2.03 23.86
CA ALA A 50 2.55 -1.77 22.59
C ALA A 50 1.56 -1.66 21.41
N ILE A 51 0.48 -2.46 21.40
CA ILE A 51 -0.59 -2.37 20.39
C ILE A 51 -1.36 -1.04 20.55
N ILE A 52 -1.63 -0.60 21.77
CA ILE A 52 -2.30 0.68 22.00
C ILE A 52 -1.41 1.85 21.53
N GLU A 53 -0.13 1.83 21.90
CA GLU A 53 0.83 2.87 21.52
C GLU A 53 0.93 3.04 20.00
N ILE A 54 1.06 1.93 19.27
CA ILE A 54 1.18 1.98 17.81
C ILE A 54 -0.10 2.48 17.15
N LEU A 55 -1.28 2.12 17.66
CA LEU A 55 -2.55 2.61 17.11
C LEU A 55 -2.75 4.10 17.35
N ASP A 56 -2.37 4.61 18.52
CA ASP A 56 -2.54 6.03 18.84
C ASP A 56 -1.55 6.92 18.08
N ARG A 57 -0.32 6.45 17.84
CA ARG A 57 0.65 7.15 16.98
C ARG A 57 0.14 7.33 15.55
N GLU A 58 -0.45 6.29 14.97
CA GLU A 58 -0.85 6.27 13.55
C GLU A 58 -2.24 6.89 13.30
N LYS A 59 -3.03 7.17 14.35
CA LYS A 59 -4.28 7.96 14.24
C LYS A 59 -4.04 9.42 13.83
N MET A 60 -2.82 9.93 13.94
CA MET A 60 -2.51 11.30 13.55
C MET A 60 -2.35 11.39 12.03
N PRO A 61 -3.20 12.17 11.33
CA PRO A 61 -3.07 12.32 9.88
C PRO A 61 -1.75 13.04 9.54
N VAL A 62 -1.06 12.55 8.51
CA VAL A 62 -0.03 13.29 7.77
C VAL A 62 -0.70 14.30 6.84
#